data_AF-A0A8H8NFI4-F1
#
_entry.id   AF-A0A8H8NFI4-F1
#
_cell.length_a   1.000
_cell.length_b   1.000
_cell.length_c   1.000
_cell.angle_alpha   90.00
_cell.angle_beta   90.00
_cell.angle_gamma   90.00
#
_symmetry.space_group_name_H-M   'P 1'
#
loop_
_entity.id
_entity.type
_entity.pdbx_description
1 polymer ?
#
loop_
_entity_poly.entity_id
_entity_poly.type
_entity_poly.pdbx_seq_one_letter_code
_entity_poly.pdbx_strand_id
1 'polypeptide(L)'
;MSMLGQYYCIKGRLLEGHVHCSNATQFAVALNLHMLNSRVFQNDYSSGKTQQSLGRTTWRPQSSVELGEAFNLWWTCCIFEYPGSTINGLPPSVARDDITTVWPCLLADFEDGYPLSDDDYSVAALFDPELFCVVADISRDGAKSAVAKCCIMQES
;
A
#
# COMPACT_ATOMS: atom_id res chain seq x y z
N MET A 1 -13.87 -7.06 3.21
CA MET A 1 -14.47 -5.79 2.77
C MET A 1 -13.94 -5.34 1.42
N SER A 2 -12.63 -5.41 1.16
CA SER A 2 -12.03 -5.02 -0.14
C SER A 2 -12.63 -5.75 -1.35
N MET A 3 -12.69 -7.08 -1.35
CA MET A 3 -13.29 -7.85 -2.48
C MET A 3 -14.77 -7.51 -2.72
N LEU A 4 -15.53 -7.26 -1.66
CA LEU A 4 -16.93 -6.85 -1.77
C LEU A 4 -17.05 -5.43 -2.35
N GLY A 5 -16.18 -4.52 -1.94
CA GLY A 5 -16.09 -3.17 -2.52
C GLY A 5 -15.77 -3.21 -4.01
N GLN A 6 -14.79 -4.04 -4.42
CA GLN A 6 -14.46 -4.26 -5.83
C GLN A 6 -15.64 -4.81 -6.62
N TYR A 7 -16.37 -5.78 -6.06
CA TYR A 7 -17.58 -6.32 -6.68
C TYR A 7 -18.61 -5.21 -6.95
N TYR A 8 -18.87 -4.34 -5.96
CA TYR A 8 -19.80 -3.22 -6.16
C TYR A 8 -19.30 -2.21 -7.18
N CYS A 9 -18.00 -1.90 -7.20
CA CYS A 9 -17.40 -1.05 -8.23
C CYS A 9 -17.60 -1.63 -9.63
N ILE A 10 -17.36 -2.94 -9.83
CA ILE A 10 -17.58 -3.64 -11.11
C ILE A 10 -19.06 -3.62 -11.50
N LYS A 11 -19.97 -3.65 -10.53
CA LYS A 11 -21.42 -3.51 -10.76
C LYS A 11 -21.89 -2.07 -10.99
N GLY A 12 -20.97 -1.10 -11.06
CA GLY A 12 -21.29 0.32 -11.22
C GLY A 12 -21.87 0.99 -9.97
N ARG A 13 -21.90 0.29 -8.83
CA ARG A 13 -22.37 0.81 -7.53
C ARG A 13 -21.19 1.48 -6.81
N LEU A 14 -20.66 2.54 -7.43
CA LEU A 14 -19.39 3.16 -7.05
C LEU A 14 -19.39 3.70 -5.61
N LEU A 15 -20.51 4.30 -5.16
CA LEU A 15 -20.61 4.85 -3.81
C LEU A 15 -20.53 3.75 -2.74
N GLU A 16 -21.26 2.66 -2.94
CA GLU A 16 -21.22 1.51 -2.02
C GLU A 16 -19.86 0.82 -2.04
N GLY A 17 -19.30 0.65 -3.25
CA GLY A 17 -17.95 0.15 -3.43
C GLY A 17 -16.93 0.97 -2.64
N HIS A 18 -17.00 2.30 -2.76
CA HIS A 18 -16.17 3.23 -2.01
C HIS A 18 -16.34 3.07 -0.49
N VAL A 19 -17.56 3.01 0.05
CA VAL A 19 -17.78 2.81 1.49
C VAL A 19 -17.09 1.52 2.00
N HIS A 20 -17.19 0.43 1.25
CA HIS A 20 -16.54 -0.83 1.63
C HIS A 20 -15.01 -0.77 1.51
N CYS A 21 -14.49 -0.11 0.47
CA CYS A 21 -13.05 0.08 0.26
C CYS A 21 -12.44 1.06 1.28
N SER A 22 -13.11 2.15 1.61
CA SER A 22 -12.69 3.11 2.64
C SER A 22 -12.61 2.44 4.01
N ASN A 23 -13.64 1.67 4.40
CA ASN A 23 -13.60 0.91 5.65
C ASN A 23 -12.46 -0.12 5.69
N ALA A 24 -12.17 -0.79 4.57
CA ALA A 24 -11.04 -1.70 4.47
C ALA A 24 -9.70 -0.97 4.59
N THR A 25 -9.60 0.21 3.99
CA THR A 25 -8.41 1.07 4.03
C THR A 25 -8.16 1.59 5.44
N GLN A 26 -9.18 2.12 6.12
CA GLN A 26 -9.06 2.56 7.52
C GLN A 26 -8.65 1.42 8.46
N PHE A 27 -9.15 0.20 8.22
CA PHE A 27 -8.69 -0.97 8.96
C PHE A 27 -7.21 -1.28 8.71
N ALA A 28 -6.76 -1.22 7.45
CA ALA A 28 -5.35 -1.38 7.10
C ALA A 28 -4.46 -0.26 7.70
N VAL A 29 -4.95 0.98 7.76
CA VAL A 29 -4.30 2.11 8.44
C VAL A 29 -4.18 1.82 9.94
N ALA A 30 -5.24 1.31 10.58
CA ALA A 30 -5.22 0.95 12.00
C ALA A 30 -4.23 -0.20 12.33
N LEU A 31 -3.86 -0.99 11.33
CA LEU A 31 -2.81 -2.01 11.41
C LEU A 31 -1.42 -1.50 11.00
N ASN A 32 -1.29 -0.21 10.66
CA ASN A 32 -0.08 0.45 10.16
C ASN A 32 0.46 -0.13 8.84
N LEU A 33 -0.40 -0.71 7.99
CA LEU A 33 0.03 -1.25 6.70
C LEU A 33 0.43 -0.17 5.68
N HIS A 34 0.05 1.08 5.94
CA HIS A 34 0.42 2.27 5.17
C HIS A 34 1.84 2.78 5.46
N MET A 35 2.51 2.21 6.46
CA MET A 35 3.84 2.61 6.91
C MET A 35 4.93 1.53 6.67
N LEU A 36 4.70 0.58 5.77
CA LEU A 36 5.62 -0.54 5.56
C LEU A 36 6.80 -0.12 4.66
N ASN A 37 7.92 0.29 5.26
CA ASN A 37 9.02 0.94 4.57
C ASN A 37 10.04 0.02 3.90
N SER A 38 10.11 -1.27 4.23
CA SER A 38 11.09 -2.20 3.61
C SER A 38 10.43 -3.52 3.19
N ARG A 39 10.88 -4.04 2.05
CA ARG A 39 10.48 -5.34 1.50
C ARG A 39 11.19 -6.50 2.19
N VAL A 40 12.29 -6.24 2.89
CA VAL A 40 13.11 -7.26 3.52
C VAL A 40 12.51 -7.63 4.87
N PHE A 41 12.19 -8.91 5.04
CA PHE A 41 11.76 -9.45 6.34
C PHE A 41 12.96 -9.52 7.29
N GLN A 42 13.07 -8.52 8.17
CA GLN A 42 14.12 -8.50 9.19
C GLN A 42 13.69 -9.31 10.41
N ASN A 43 14.23 -10.52 10.56
CA ASN A 43 14.03 -11.38 11.74
C ASN A 43 14.59 -10.75 13.03
N ASP A 44 15.59 -9.87 12.91
CA ASP A 44 16.37 -9.36 14.04
C ASP A 44 16.32 -7.83 14.13
N TYR A 45 15.22 -7.27 14.60
CA TYR A 45 15.28 -5.92 15.17
C TYR A 45 15.80 -5.99 16.61
N SER A 46 17.12 -6.10 16.72
CA SER A 46 17.86 -5.72 17.93
C SER A 46 17.47 -4.30 18.32
N SER A 47 16.68 -4.17 19.39
CA SER A 47 16.64 -3.04 20.32
C SER A 47 17.01 -1.65 19.73
N GLY A 48 16.10 -1.05 18.96
CA GLY A 48 16.27 0.31 18.45
C GLY A 48 14.94 1.07 18.47
N LYS A 49 14.74 1.86 19.52
CA LYS A 49 13.61 2.79 19.78
C LYS A 49 12.91 3.31 18.50
N THR A 50 11.59 3.12 18.40
CA THR A 50 10.61 4.20 18.13
C THR A 50 9.20 3.74 18.51
N GLN A 51 8.67 4.41 19.55
CA GLN A 51 7.28 4.53 19.98
C GLN A 51 6.44 3.27 20.21
N GLN A 52 6.59 2.71 21.42
CA GLN A 52 5.45 2.16 22.15
C GLN A 52 4.43 3.28 22.41
N SER A 53 3.46 3.44 21.51
CA SER A 53 2.23 4.17 21.81
C SER A 53 1.24 3.17 22.44
N LEU A 54 0.98 3.34 23.73
CA LEU A 54 -0.15 2.81 24.51
C LEU A 54 -0.71 1.42 24.11
N GLY A 55 -0.23 0.36 24.77
CA GLY A 55 -1.03 -0.83 25.13
C GLY A 55 -1.66 -1.69 24.02
N ARG A 56 -1.55 -1.33 22.75
CA ARG A 56 -2.10 -2.06 21.61
C ARG A 56 -0.94 -2.75 20.92
N THR A 57 -0.93 -4.08 20.95
CA THR A 57 0.01 -4.86 20.14
C THR A 57 -0.26 -4.56 18.68
N THR A 58 0.55 -3.66 18.10
CA THR A 58 0.53 -3.40 16.66
C THR A 58 0.81 -4.72 15.95
N TRP A 59 -0.01 -5.06 14.95
CA TRP A 59 0.21 -6.26 14.15
C TRP A 59 1.62 -6.24 13.54
N ARG A 60 2.25 -7.41 13.46
CA ARG A 60 3.58 -7.58 12.86
C ARG A 60 3.58 -8.85 12.01
N PRO A 61 4.23 -8.84 10.84
CA PRO A 61 4.37 -10.02 10.02
C PRO A 61 5.25 -11.05 10.75
N GLN A 62 4.87 -12.33 10.67
CA GLN A 62 5.61 -13.46 11.23
C GLN A 62 6.46 -14.18 10.18
N SER A 63 6.26 -13.86 8.90
CA SER A 63 6.99 -14.44 7.78
C SER A 63 7.17 -13.42 6.64
N SER A 64 8.11 -13.70 5.73
CA SER A 64 8.28 -12.92 4.48
C SER A 64 7.01 -12.93 3.64
N VAL A 65 6.32 -14.08 3.59
CA VAL A 65 5.06 -14.23 2.84
C VAL A 65 3.97 -13.34 3.45
N GLU A 66 3.80 -13.36 4.77
CA GLU A 66 2.81 -12.51 5.45
C GLU A 66 3.11 -11.00 5.25
N LEU A 67 4.39 -10.61 5.21
CA LEU A 67 4.78 -9.25 4.84
C LEU A 67 4.36 -8.91 3.40
N GLY A 68 4.61 -9.81 2.44
CA GLY A 68 4.20 -9.66 1.04
C GLY A 68 2.68 -9.59 0.84
N GLU A 69 1.93 -10.39 1.61
CA GLU A 69 0.46 -10.34 1.63
C GLU A 69 -0.05 -9.02 2.18
N ALA A 70 0.55 -8.51 3.26
CA ALA A 70 0.17 -7.23 3.86
C ALA A 70 0.44 -6.04 2.93
N PHE A 71 1.58 -6.04 2.23
CA PHE A 71 1.89 -5.07 1.17
C PHE A 71 0.83 -5.10 0.07
N ASN A 72 0.55 -6.28 -0.46
CA ASN A 72 -0.44 -6.44 -1.52
C ASN A 72 -1.84 -6.05 -1.05
N LEU A 73 -2.19 -6.33 0.20
CA LEU A 73 -3.47 -5.95 0.80
C LEU A 73 -3.60 -4.44 0.91
N TRP A 74 -2.58 -3.74 1.41
CA TRP A 74 -2.54 -2.27 1.47
C TRP A 74 -2.81 -1.65 0.10
N TRP A 75 -2.00 -2.03 -0.90
CA TRP A 75 -2.14 -1.47 -2.24
C TRP A 75 -3.47 -1.81 -2.90
N THR A 76 -4.01 -3.00 -2.64
CA THR A 76 -5.34 -3.38 -3.12
C THR A 76 -6.44 -2.50 -2.52
N CYS A 77 -6.32 -2.09 -1.26
CA CYS A 77 -7.24 -1.13 -0.65
C CYS A 77 -7.05 0.27 -1.27
N CYS A 78 -5.81 0.75 -1.33
CA CYS A 78 -5.45 2.07 -1.85
C CYS A 78 -5.91 2.31 -3.29
N ILE A 79 -5.71 1.34 -4.19
CA ILE A 79 -6.06 1.44 -5.63
C ILE A 79 -7.55 1.65 -5.86
N PHE A 80 -8.43 1.12 -5.00
CA PHE A 80 -9.88 1.29 -5.16
C PHE A 80 -10.42 2.46 -4.33
N GLU A 81 -9.76 2.81 -3.24
CA GLU A 81 -10.18 3.90 -2.37
C GLU A 81 -9.95 5.25 -3.04
N TYR A 82 -8.75 5.53 -3.55
CA TYR A 82 -8.41 6.84 -4.13
C TYR A 82 -9.29 7.22 -5.33
N PRO A 83 -9.41 6.40 -6.41
CA PRO A 83 -10.33 6.70 -7.50
C PRO A 83 -11.78 6.76 -7.03
N GLY A 84 -12.16 5.92 -6.06
CA GLY A 84 -13.50 5.94 -5.47
C GLY A 84 -13.79 7.29 -4.78
N SER A 85 -12.85 7.81 -4.02
CA SER A 85 -12.93 9.11 -3.36
C SER A 85 -13.04 10.24 -4.38
N THR A 86 -12.15 10.27 -5.38
CA THR A 86 -12.15 11.28 -6.45
C THR A 86 -13.46 11.27 -7.26
N ILE A 87 -13.92 10.10 -7.70
CA ILE A 87 -15.15 9.99 -8.53
C ILE A 87 -16.39 10.43 -7.74
N ASN A 88 -16.45 10.15 -6.44
CA ASN A 88 -17.58 10.53 -5.59
C ASN A 88 -17.43 11.94 -4.98
N GLY A 89 -16.32 12.65 -5.20
CA GLY A 89 -16.05 13.94 -4.58
C GLY A 89 -15.90 13.88 -3.06
N LEU A 90 -15.39 12.74 -2.55
CA LEU A 90 -15.17 12.48 -1.13
C LEU A 90 -13.69 12.60 -0.78
N PRO A 91 -13.33 12.96 0.45
CA PRO A 91 -11.94 12.97 0.88
C PRO A 91 -11.40 11.53 0.98
N PRO A 92 -10.14 11.29 0.59
CA PRO A 92 -9.49 10.00 0.79
C PRO A 92 -9.29 9.70 2.28
N SER A 93 -9.23 8.41 2.59
CA SER A 93 -9.14 7.90 3.96
C SER A 93 -7.75 8.06 4.58
N VAL A 94 -6.73 8.24 3.75
CA VAL A 94 -5.35 8.51 4.16
C VAL A 94 -4.80 9.61 3.25
N ALA A 95 -4.00 10.52 3.81
CA ALA A 95 -3.31 11.51 3.00
C ALA A 95 -2.14 10.85 2.28
N ARG A 96 -1.85 11.29 1.05
CA ARG A 96 -0.74 10.74 0.26
C ARG A 96 0.60 10.82 1.01
N ASP A 97 0.84 11.91 1.72
CA ASP A 97 2.07 12.16 2.46
C ASP A 97 2.28 11.20 3.64
N ASP A 98 1.21 10.57 4.13
CA ASP A 98 1.26 9.59 5.21
C ASP A 98 1.65 8.19 4.71
N ILE A 99 1.66 7.96 3.39
CA ILE A 99 1.97 6.65 2.80
C ILE A 99 3.48 6.49 2.65
N THR A 100 4.10 5.75 3.56
CA THR A 100 5.51 5.35 3.44
C THR A 100 5.67 3.92 2.91
N THR A 101 4.57 3.25 2.59
CA THR A 101 4.60 1.89 2.03
C THR A 101 5.30 1.84 0.68
N VAL A 102 6.25 0.91 0.52
CA VAL A 102 6.95 0.67 -0.75
C VAL A 102 5.99 0.15 -1.83
N TRP A 103 6.32 0.39 -3.10
CA TRP A 103 5.49 -0.05 -4.24
C TRP A 103 5.20 -1.55 -4.24
N PRO A 104 4.03 -2.00 -4.73
CA PRO A 104 3.65 -3.40 -4.69
C PRO A 104 4.56 -4.25 -5.59
N CYS A 105 4.87 -5.46 -5.13
CA CYS A 105 5.68 -6.46 -5.83
C CYS A 105 4.91 -7.79 -5.95
N LEU A 106 5.44 -8.72 -6.75
CA LEU A 106 4.81 -10.02 -6.94
C LEU A 106 4.93 -10.82 -5.65
N LEU A 107 3.84 -11.49 -5.25
CA LEU A 107 3.87 -12.31 -4.03
C LEU A 107 4.89 -13.46 -4.14
N ALA A 108 5.07 -14.00 -5.34
CA ALA A 108 6.07 -15.02 -5.64
C ALA A 108 7.50 -14.60 -5.23
N ASP A 109 7.81 -13.30 -5.29
CA ASP A 109 9.12 -12.78 -4.89
C ASP A 109 9.39 -12.98 -3.38
N PHE A 110 8.33 -13.10 -2.55
CA PHE A 110 8.41 -13.36 -1.11
C PHE A 110 8.39 -14.86 -0.76
N GLU A 111 7.90 -15.70 -1.68
CA GLU A 111 7.77 -17.16 -1.51
C GLU A 111 9.07 -17.88 -1.89
N ASP A 112 9.73 -17.43 -2.97
CA ASP A 112 10.88 -18.12 -3.56
C ASP A 112 12.22 -17.82 -2.84
N GLY A 113 12.21 -16.97 -1.81
CA GLY A 113 13.41 -16.63 -1.03
C GLY A 113 14.47 -15.86 -1.83
N TYR A 114 14.10 -15.25 -2.96
CA TYR A 114 14.99 -14.37 -3.70
C TYR A 114 15.35 -13.15 -2.86
N PRO A 115 16.57 -12.60 -3.01
CA PRO A 115 16.92 -11.34 -2.39
C PRO A 115 16.03 -10.25 -2.97
N LEU A 116 15.05 -9.80 -2.19
CA LEU A 116 14.24 -8.63 -2.50
C LEU A 116 15.16 -7.41 -2.46
N SER A 117 14.98 -6.52 -3.44
CA SER A 117 15.67 -5.23 -3.43
C SER A 117 15.26 -4.47 -2.17
N ASP A 118 16.24 -4.05 -1.37
CA ASP A 118 16.04 -3.16 -0.21
C ASP A 118 15.90 -1.70 -0.69
N ASP A 119 15.07 -1.53 -1.70
CA ASP A 119 14.77 -0.24 -2.28
C ASP A 119 13.62 0.38 -1.48
N ASP A 120 13.92 1.45 -0.74
CA ASP A 120 12.95 2.24 0.04
C ASP A 120 12.07 3.15 -0.84
N TYR A 121 11.87 2.80 -2.13
CA TYR A 121 11.05 3.58 -3.05
C TYR A 121 9.59 3.51 -2.61
N SER A 122 9.15 4.53 -1.89
CA SER A 122 7.78 4.77 -1.46
C SER A 122 7.09 5.81 -2.36
N VAL A 123 5.87 6.21 -1.99
CA VAL A 123 5.12 7.27 -2.66
C VAL A 123 5.90 8.58 -2.72
N ALA A 124 6.64 8.93 -1.66
CA ALA A 124 7.44 10.15 -1.61
C ALA A 124 8.51 10.22 -2.72
N ALA A 125 9.11 9.08 -3.07
CA ALA A 125 10.13 9.00 -4.11
C ALA A 125 9.59 9.29 -5.52
N LEU A 126 8.27 9.25 -5.72
CA LEU A 126 7.62 9.67 -6.96
C LEU A 126 7.57 11.19 -7.11
N PHE A 127 7.71 11.96 -6.03
CA PHE A 127 7.70 13.43 -6.09
C PHE A 127 9.09 14.03 -5.90
N ASP A 128 10.10 13.19 -5.68
CA ASP A 128 11.50 13.59 -5.66
C ASP A 128 12.02 13.75 -7.11
N PRO A 129 12.48 14.95 -7.52
CA PRO A 129 13.02 15.18 -8.86
C PRO A 129 14.18 14.24 -9.24
N GLU A 130 14.96 13.77 -8.27
CA GLU A 130 16.11 12.88 -8.51
C GLU A 130 15.68 11.43 -8.74
N LEU A 131 14.60 11.00 -8.08
CA LEU A 131 14.12 9.61 -8.11
C LEU A 131 12.92 9.42 -9.06
N PHE A 132 12.24 10.50 -9.48
CA PHE A 132 11.04 10.43 -10.31
C PHE A 132 11.23 9.58 -11.56
N CYS A 133 12.30 9.80 -12.33
CA CYS A 133 12.54 9.05 -13.57
C CYS A 133 12.71 7.55 -13.35
N VAL A 134 13.21 7.14 -12.17
CA VAL A 134 13.40 5.74 -11.80
C VAL A 134 12.09 5.16 -11.28
N VAL A 135 11.39 5.88 -10.40
CA VAL A 135 10.16 5.39 -9.76
C VAL A 135 8.96 5.44 -10.69
N ALA A 136 8.90 6.41 -11.61
CA ALA A 136 7.84 6.51 -12.61
C ALA A 136 8.04 5.52 -13.78
N ASP A 137 9.22 4.90 -13.91
CA ASP A 137 9.41 3.83 -14.89
C ASP A 137 8.56 2.62 -14.51
N ILE A 138 7.65 2.24 -15.42
CA ILE A 138 6.76 1.08 -15.28
C ILE A 138 7.20 -0.09 -16.17
N SER A 139 8.33 0.02 -16.89
CA SER A 139 8.80 -1.01 -17.82
C SER A 139 9.07 -2.36 -17.15
N ARG A 140 9.35 -2.34 -15.84
CA ARG A 140 9.58 -3.53 -15.00
C ARG A 140 8.48 -3.79 -13.98
N ASP A 141 7.42 -2.98 -13.99
CA ASP A 141 6.34 -3.07 -13.02
C ASP A 141 5.33 -4.17 -13.37
N GLY A 142 4.88 -4.88 -12.34
CA GLY A 142 3.65 -5.67 -12.44
C GLY A 142 2.41 -4.76 -12.56
N ALA A 143 1.32 -5.30 -13.08
CA ALA A 143 0.08 -4.54 -13.31
C ALA A 143 -0.42 -3.76 -12.08
N LYS A 144 -0.29 -4.33 -10.87
CA LYS A 144 -0.68 -3.65 -9.62
C LYS A 144 0.17 -2.41 -9.32
N SER A 145 1.48 -2.48 -9.59
CA SER A 145 2.39 -1.35 -9.36
C SER A 145 2.12 -0.22 -10.33
N ALA A 146 1.95 -0.54 -11.62
CA ALA A 146 1.58 0.45 -12.63
C ALA A 146 0.25 1.16 -12.28
N VAL A 147 -0.78 0.39 -11.88
CA VAL A 147 -2.07 0.96 -11.47
C VAL A 147 -1.94 1.82 -10.20
N ALA A 148 -1.20 1.36 -9.19
CA ALA A 148 -0.96 2.12 -7.97
C ALA A 148 -0.30 3.47 -8.26
N LYS A 149 0.78 3.49 -9.07
CA LYS A 149 1.46 4.72 -9.47
C LYS A 149 0.51 5.68 -10.21
N CYS A 150 -0.31 5.18 -11.13
CA CYS A 150 -1.32 5.98 -11.82
C CYS A 150 -2.33 6.61 -10.86
N CYS A 151 -2.86 5.84 -9.89
CA CYS A 151 -3.82 6.35 -8.91
C CYS A 151 -3.24 7.49 -8.06
N ILE A 152 -1.98 7.35 -7.64
CA ILE A 152 -1.30 8.37 -6.82
C ILE A 152 -1.02 9.65 -7.60
N MET A 153 -0.71 9.58 -8.90
CA MET A 153 -0.43 10.76 -9.73
C MET A 153 -1.68 11.57 -10.09
N GLN A 154 -2.87 10.96 -10.10
CA GLN A 154 -4.11 11.60 -10.55
C GLN A 154 -4.66 12.68 -9.61
N GLU A 155 -4.16 12.76 -8.39
CA GLU A 155 -4.68 13.65 -7.35
C GLU A 155 -3.79 14.93 -7.22
N SER A 156 -3.34 15.47 -8.37
CA SER A 156 -2.54 16.72 -8.46
C SER A 156 -3.39 17.96 -8.76
#